data_AF-A0A851D1Q2-F1
#
_entry.id   AF-A0A851D1Q2-F1
#
_cell.length_a   1.000
_cell.length_b   1.000
_cell.length_c   1.000
_cell.angle_alpha   90.00
_cell.angle_beta   90.00
_cell.angle_gamma   90.00
#
_symmetry.space_group_name_H-M   'P 1'
#
loop_
_entity.id
_entity.type
_entity.pdbx_description
1 polymer ?
#
loop_
_entity_poly.entity_id
_entity_poly.type
_entity_poly.pdbx_seq_one_letter_code
_entity_poly.pdbx_strand_id
1 'polypeptide(L)'
;GAGLSPENRAALGVSLPLLQRDYRFERVLFWGYIRGVRGTYYIAEGLGPDRAAPRSRLYSLNCLDWSLLTPATKEMVAQAEQLKGRFQGDPSFAYNLAEINAEAAERLFEGGKEPVIKEEARLIATIEEIDRAVGIAPRGAFVKTPLGSVQENRHFEG
;
A
#
# COMPACT_ATOMS: atom_id res chain seq x y z
N GLY A 1 11.36 16.25 12.25
CA GLY A 1 10.87 15.23 11.30
C GLY A 1 9.52 15.64 10.75
N ALA A 2 9.20 15.28 9.51
CA ALA A 2 7.94 15.64 8.87
C ALA A 2 6.78 14.78 9.40
N GLY A 3 6.19 15.19 10.53
CA GLY A 3 5.03 14.54 11.12
C GLY A 3 3.73 14.85 10.37
N LEU A 4 2.70 14.04 10.62
CA LEU A 4 1.32 14.33 10.23
C LEU A 4 0.85 15.65 10.84
N SER A 5 0.01 16.41 10.11
CA SER A 5 -0.67 17.57 10.67
C SER A 5 -1.56 17.14 11.86
N PRO A 6 -1.83 18.04 12.82
CA PRO A 6 -2.74 17.75 13.93
C PRO A 6 -4.13 17.32 13.45
N GLU A 7 -4.62 17.96 12.38
CA GLU A 7 -5.91 17.66 11.74
C GLU A 7 -5.94 16.24 11.17
N ASN A 8 -4.94 15.86 10.37
CA ASN A 8 -4.87 14.51 9.80
C ASN A 8 -4.69 13.45 10.90
N ARG A 9 -3.95 13.77 11.96
CA ARG A 9 -3.82 12.87 13.12
C ARG A 9 -5.14 12.67 13.84
N ALA A 10 -5.92 13.73 14.02
CA ALA A 10 -7.26 13.64 14.61
C ALA A 10 -8.22 12.83 13.73
N ALA A 11 -8.20 13.07 12.42
CA ALA A 11 -8.99 12.32 11.44
C ALA A 11 -8.65 10.82 11.48
N LEU A 12 -7.36 10.47 11.45
CA LEU A 12 -6.88 9.07 11.56
C LEU A 12 -7.30 8.42 12.89
N GLY A 13 -7.29 9.17 13.99
CA GLY A 13 -7.72 8.69 15.29
C GLY A 13 -9.19 8.26 15.33
N VAL A 14 -10.03 8.84 14.47
CA VAL A 14 -11.46 8.50 14.35
C VAL A 14 -11.68 7.45 13.25
N SER A 15 -11.04 7.58 12.09
CA SER A 15 -11.34 6.75 10.93
C SER A 15 -10.74 5.35 11.00
N LEU A 16 -9.54 5.16 11.59
CA LEU A 16 -8.91 3.84 11.67
C LEU A 16 -9.68 2.84 12.56
N PRO A 17 -10.23 3.21 13.73
CA PRO A 17 -11.10 2.32 14.50
C PRO A 17 -12.40 1.94 13.78
N LEU A 18 -12.99 2.88 13.03
CA LEU A 18 -14.16 2.60 12.19
C LEU A 18 -13.80 1.59 11.10
N LEU A 19 -12.65 1.79 10.44
CA LEU A 19 -12.14 0.88 9.44
C LEU A 19 -11.92 -0.54 9.99
N GLN A 20 -11.35 -0.64 11.18
CA GLN A 20 -11.13 -1.92 11.85
C GLN A 20 -12.45 -2.67 12.08
N ARG A 21 -13.49 -1.96 12.53
CA ARG A 21 -14.83 -2.53 12.74
C ARG A 21 -15.47 -2.95 11.43
N ASP A 22 -15.48 -2.07 10.44
CA ASP A 22 -16.25 -2.23 9.20
C ASP A 22 -15.71 -3.36 8.33
N TYR A 23 -14.38 -3.52 8.28
CA TYR A 23 -13.70 -4.61 7.58
C TYR A 23 -13.38 -5.83 8.46
N ARG A 24 -13.73 -5.78 9.75
CA ARG A 24 -13.49 -6.85 10.74
C ARG A 24 -12.01 -7.26 10.86
N PHE A 25 -11.11 -6.29 10.77
CA PHE A 25 -9.70 -6.54 11.02
C PHE A 25 -9.46 -6.77 12.52
N GLU A 26 -8.47 -7.62 12.85
CA GLU A 26 -8.05 -7.78 14.24
C GLU A 26 -7.31 -6.52 14.72
N ARG A 27 -6.56 -5.89 13.82
CA ARG A 27 -5.83 -4.66 14.07
C ARG A 27 -5.72 -3.85 12.78
N VAL A 28 -5.76 -2.52 12.92
CA VAL A 28 -5.42 -1.60 11.83
C VAL A 28 -4.22 -0.77 12.23
N LEU A 29 -3.27 -0.62 11.32
CA LEU A 29 -2.08 0.20 11.48
C LEU A 29 -2.06 1.30 10.42
N PHE A 30 -1.56 2.47 10.80
CA PHE A 30 -1.20 3.49 9.82
C PHE A 30 0.17 3.14 9.25
N TRP A 31 0.21 2.82 7.95
CA TRP A 31 1.44 2.45 7.27
C TRP A 31 2.31 3.67 6.99
N GLY A 32 1.69 4.77 6.54
CA GLY A 32 2.39 5.98 6.15
C GLY A 32 1.64 6.77 5.09
N TYR A 33 2.36 7.67 4.42
CA TYR A 33 1.80 8.44 3.32
C TYR A 33 2.80 8.61 2.16
N ILE A 34 2.26 8.74 0.95
CA ILE A 34 3.01 9.03 -0.29
C ILE A 34 2.53 10.38 -0.82
N ARG A 35 3.44 11.36 -0.89
CA ARG A 35 3.12 12.71 -1.40
C ARG A 35 3.16 12.72 -2.92
N GLY A 36 2.01 12.98 -3.53
CA GLY A 36 1.92 13.37 -4.92
C GLY A 36 2.04 14.88 -5.10
N VAL A 37 1.87 15.34 -6.34
CA VAL A 37 1.93 16.75 -6.72
C VAL A 37 0.66 17.51 -6.32
N ARG A 38 -0.52 16.92 -6.54
CA ARG A 38 -1.83 17.54 -6.24
C ARG A 38 -2.51 16.97 -5.00
N GLY A 39 -2.05 15.82 -4.51
CA GLY A 39 -2.69 15.09 -3.41
C GLY A 39 -1.72 14.17 -2.71
N THR A 40 -2.02 13.85 -1.45
CA THR A 40 -1.22 12.90 -0.64
C THR A 40 -2.06 11.64 -0.41
N TYR A 41 -1.49 10.49 -0.71
CA TYR A 41 -2.08 9.20 -0.39
C TYR A 41 -1.71 8.82 1.04
N TYR A 42 -2.71 8.59 1.89
CA TYR A 42 -2.56 8.03 3.22
C TYR A 42 -2.87 6.54 3.17
N ILE A 43 -2.02 5.70 3.73
CA ILE A 43 -2.13 4.24 3.62
C ILE A 43 -2.39 3.66 5.00
N ALA A 44 -3.43 2.84 5.09
CA ALA A 44 -3.74 2.02 6.24
C ALA A 44 -3.59 0.54 5.88
N GLU A 45 -3.18 -0.23 6.88
CA GLU A 45 -2.96 -1.66 6.77
C GLU A 45 -3.86 -2.40 7.77
N GLY A 46 -4.75 -3.22 7.24
CA GLY A 46 -5.60 -4.13 7.99
C GLY A 46 -4.90 -5.47 8.18
N LEU A 47 -4.76 -5.89 9.43
CA LEU A 47 -4.12 -7.14 9.82
C LEU A 47 -5.18 -8.16 10.27
N GLY A 48 -5.06 -9.36 9.72
CA GLY A 48 -5.79 -10.54 10.17
C GLY A 48 -5.10 -11.26 11.33
N PRO A 49 -5.65 -12.41 11.76
CA PRO A 49 -5.13 -13.18 12.88
C PRO A 49 -3.77 -13.83 12.61
N ASP A 50 -3.46 -14.11 11.35
CA ASP A 50 -2.13 -14.53 10.93
C ASP A 50 -1.33 -13.32 10.46
N ARG A 51 -0.28 -12.99 11.21
CA ARG A 51 0.60 -11.84 10.92
C ARG A 51 1.49 -12.07 9.69
N ALA A 52 1.60 -13.31 9.20
CA ALA A 52 2.29 -13.63 7.97
C ALA A 52 1.37 -13.72 6.74
N ALA A 53 0.05 -13.61 6.93
CA ALA A 53 -0.89 -13.60 5.81
C ALA A 53 -0.78 -12.30 4.97
N PRO A 54 -1.22 -12.34 3.70
CA PRO A 54 -1.31 -11.14 2.87
C PRO A 54 -2.13 -10.06 3.58
N ARG A 55 -1.58 -8.84 3.60
CA ARG A 55 -2.16 -7.73 4.35
C ARG A 55 -3.16 -6.98 3.49
N SER A 56 -4.29 -6.59 4.07
CA SER A 56 -5.28 -5.77 3.35
C SER A 56 -4.87 -4.31 3.44
N ARG A 57 -4.67 -3.67 2.29
CA ARG A 57 -4.23 -2.27 2.25
C ARG A 57 -5.37 -1.37 1.80
N LEU A 58 -5.47 -0.21 2.39
CA LEU A 58 -6.45 0.81 2.03
C LEU A 58 -5.74 2.14 1.86
N TYR A 59 -6.22 2.96 0.93
CA TYR A 59 -5.75 4.33 0.77
C TYR A 59 -6.86 5.33 1.03
N SER A 60 -6.45 6.55 1.39
CA SER A 60 -7.31 7.71 1.54
C SER A 60 -6.59 8.95 1.04
N LEU A 61 -7.33 9.94 0.55
CA LEU A 61 -6.80 11.27 0.20
C LEU A 61 -7.04 12.30 1.32
N ASN A 62 -7.96 12.03 2.25
CA ASN A 62 -8.42 12.96 3.29
C ASN A 62 -8.38 12.38 4.72
N CYS A 63 -7.86 11.15 4.90
CA CYS A 63 -7.82 10.42 6.17
C CYS A 63 -9.20 10.04 6.75
N LEU A 64 -10.29 10.16 5.98
CA LEU A 64 -11.65 9.86 6.42
C LEU A 64 -12.27 8.79 5.53
N ASP A 65 -12.23 9.01 4.22
CA ASP A 65 -12.79 8.09 3.22
C ASP A 65 -11.70 7.14 2.74
N TRP A 66 -11.93 5.84 2.94
CA TRP A 66 -10.96 4.79 2.64
C TRP A 66 -11.42 3.92 1.49
N SER A 67 -10.51 3.62 0.57
CA SER A 67 -10.73 2.73 -0.55
C SER A 67 -9.79 1.53 -0.45
N LEU A 68 -10.34 0.33 -0.62
CA LEU A 68 -9.59 -0.92 -0.55
C LEU A 68 -8.71 -1.08 -1.80
N LEU A 69 -7.43 -1.35 -1.58
CA LEU A 69 -6.50 -1.68 -2.65
C LEU A 69 -6.54 -3.17 -2.97
N THR A 70 -6.44 -3.50 -4.25
CA THR A 70 -6.23 -4.88 -4.68
C THR A 70 -4.79 -5.33 -4.34
N PRO A 71 -4.56 -6.65 -4.17
CA PRO A 71 -3.20 -7.17 -4.01
C PRO A 71 -2.33 -6.85 -5.24
N ALA A 72 -1.04 -6.57 -5.01
CA ALA A 72 -0.10 -6.31 -6.08
C ALA A 72 0.10 -7.55 -6.97
N THR A 73 -0.07 -7.39 -8.28
CA THR A 73 0.31 -8.41 -9.26
C THR A 73 1.74 -8.17 -9.76
N LYS A 74 2.39 -9.22 -10.25
CA LYS A 74 3.74 -9.11 -10.84
C LYS A 74 3.78 -8.17 -12.03
N GLU A 75 2.69 -8.12 -12.81
CA GLU A 75 2.53 -7.21 -13.95
C GLU A 75 2.53 -5.75 -13.50
N MET A 76 1.76 -5.42 -12.45
CA MET A 76 1.70 -4.06 -11.91
C MET A 76 3.07 -3.58 -11.42
N VAL A 77 3.85 -4.47 -10.78
CA VAL A 77 5.21 -4.16 -10.33
C VAL A 77 6.13 -3.89 -11.51
N ALA A 78 6.17 -4.79 -12.50
CA ALA A 78 7.02 -4.62 -13.69
C ALA A 78 6.68 -3.35 -14.49
N GLN A 79 5.39 -3.01 -14.56
CA GLN A 79 4.89 -1.78 -15.17
C GLN A 79 5.29 -0.52 -14.38
N ALA A 80 5.14 -0.55 -13.05
CA ALA A 80 5.47 0.57 -12.17
C ALA A 80 6.98 0.89 -12.15
N GLU A 81 7.85 -0.13 -12.29
CA GLU A 81 9.31 0.05 -12.38
C GLU A 81 9.73 0.97 -13.55
N GLN A 82 8.91 1.04 -14.61
CA GLN A 82 9.17 1.91 -15.77
C GLN A 82 8.79 3.37 -15.52
N LEU A 83 7.94 3.63 -14.51
CA LEU A 83 7.42 4.96 -14.20
C LEU A 83 8.26 5.66 -13.14
N LYS A 84 9.12 6.57 -13.58
CA LYS A 84 9.94 7.42 -12.71
C LYS A 84 9.26 8.77 -12.45
N GLY A 85 9.49 9.33 -11.26
CA GLY A 85 9.00 10.66 -10.88
C GLY A 85 7.91 10.62 -9.81
N ARG A 86 7.35 11.79 -9.49
CA ARG A 86 6.33 11.93 -8.43
C ARG A 86 4.98 11.38 -8.88
N PHE A 87 4.15 11.03 -7.90
CA PHE A 87 2.73 10.74 -8.12
C PHE A 87 1.96 12.01 -8.48
N GLN A 88 0.91 11.91 -9.29
CA GLN A 88 0.09 13.06 -9.61
C GLN A 88 -0.81 13.44 -8.43
N GLY A 89 -1.25 12.45 -7.65
CA GLY A 89 -2.21 12.61 -6.54
C GLY A 89 -3.66 12.37 -6.94
N ASP A 90 -3.90 11.66 -8.04
CA ASP A 90 -5.22 11.24 -8.50
C ASP A 90 -5.20 9.74 -8.88
N PRO A 91 -5.93 8.86 -8.17
CA PRO A 91 -5.98 7.41 -8.47
C PRO A 91 -6.42 7.09 -9.90
N SER A 92 -7.25 7.95 -10.50
CA SER A 92 -7.82 7.77 -11.83
C SER A 92 -6.86 8.22 -12.95
N PHE A 93 -5.77 8.89 -12.58
CA PHE A 93 -4.78 9.34 -13.56
C PHE A 93 -4.15 8.14 -14.27
N ALA A 94 -4.00 8.25 -15.59
CA ALA A 94 -3.51 7.18 -16.45
C ALA A 94 -2.22 7.62 -17.12
N TYR A 95 -1.13 6.89 -16.86
CA TYR A 95 0.16 7.09 -17.49
C TYR A 95 0.20 6.34 -18.81
N ASN A 96 0.52 7.04 -19.90
CA ASN A 96 0.80 6.39 -21.17
C ASN A 96 2.25 5.88 -21.18
N LEU A 97 2.43 4.57 -21.03
CA LEU A 97 3.75 3.97 -20.99
C LEU A 97 4.46 4.08 -22.35
N ALA A 98 3.74 4.08 -23.47
CA ALA A 98 4.37 4.22 -24.79
C ALA A 98 5.08 5.58 -24.96
N GLU A 99 4.56 6.64 -24.34
CA GLU A 99 5.19 7.97 -24.35
C GLU A 99 6.42 8.04 -23.44
N ILE A 100 6.48 7.20 -22.41
CA ILE A 100 7.54 7.22 -21.39
C ILE A 100 8.66 6.24 -21.74
N ASN A 101 8.30 5.02 -22.14
CA ASN A 101 9.21 3.95 -22.52
C ASN A 101 8.53 3.01 -23.54
N ALA A 102 8.68 3.34 -24.82
CA ALA A 102 8.09 2.58 -25.94
C ALA A 102 8.53 1.11 -25.96
N GLU A 103 9.81 0.82 -25.72
CA GLU A 103 10.31 -0.57 -25.72
C GLU A 103 9.67 -1.40 -24.60
N ALA A 104 9.51 -0.82 -23.40
CA ALA A 104 8.86 -1.52 -22.31
C ALA A 104 7.35 -1.66 -22.56
N ALA A 105 6.72 -0.68 -23.20
CA ALA A 105 5.31 -0.77 -23.60
C ALA A 105 5.07 -1.95 -24.55
N GLU A 106 5.89 -2.13 -25.58
CA GLU A 106 5.78 -3.28 -26.49
C GLU A 106 5.98 -4.62 -25.79
N ARG A 107 6.92 -4.70 -24.84
CA ARG A 107 7.21 -5.94 -24.09
C ARG A 107 6.12 -6.29 -23.07
N LEU A 108 5.53 -5.30 -22.41
CA LEU A 108 4.59 -5.49 -21.30
C LEU A 108 3.12 -5.53 -21.77
N PHE A 109 2.83 -5.00 -22.95
CA PHE A 109 1.48 -4.97 -23.51
C PHE A 109 1.46 -5.67 -24.89
N GLU A 110 1.15 -6.96 -24.90
CA GLU A 110 0.91 -7.72 -26.13
C GLU A 110 -0.56 -7.62 -26.58
N GLY A 111 -0.80 -7.65 -27.90
CA GLY A 111 -2.14 -7.89 -28.47
C GLY A 111 -3.09 -6.69 -28.53
N GLY A 112 -2.59 -5.47 -28.75
CA GLY A 112 -3.43 -4.30 -29.04
C GLY A 112 -4.11 -3.67 -27.82
N LYS A 113 -3.67 -4.01 -26.61
CA LYS A 113 -4.07 -3.27 -25.39
C LYS A 113 -3.37 -1.92 -25.37
N GLU A 114 -4.11 -0.87 -24.99
CA GLU A 114 -3.51 0.44 -24.74
C GLU A 114 -2.48 0.31 -23.60
N PRO A 115 -1.24 0.80 -23.79
CA PRO A 115 -0.16 0.68 -22.81
C PRO A 115 -0.31 1.70 -21.68
N VAL A 116 -1.48 1.68 -21.04
CA VAL A 116 -1.87 2.66 -20.02
C VAL A 116 -1.83 2.02 -18.66
N ILE A 117 -1.15 2.69 -17.72
CA ILE A 117 -1.05 2.27 -16.32
C ILE A 117 -1.79 3.28 -15.46
N LYS A 118 -2.79 2.83 -14.69
CA LYS A 118 -3.46 3.68 -13.71
C LYS A 118 -2.54 4.01 -12.55
N GLU A 119 -2.66 5.22 -12.01
CA GLU A 119 -1.89 5.67 -10.85
C GLU A 119 -2.17 4.83 -9.61
N GLU A 120 -3.42 4.38 -9.42
CA GLU A 120 -3.76 3.41 -8.36
C GLU A 120 -2.95 2.11 -8.48
N ALA A 121 -2.74 1.59 -9.69
CA ALA A 121 -1.95 0.39 -9.90
C ALA A 121 -0.46 0.61 -9.57
N ARG A 122 0.07 1.78 -9.96
CA ARG A 122 1.42 2.22 -9.58
C ARG A 122 1.56 2.35 -8.06
N LEU A 123 0.55 2.91 -7.38
CA LEU A 123 0.54 3.07 -5.93
C LEU A 123 0.64 1.71 -5.23
N ILE A 124 -0.15 0.74 -5.66
CA ILE A 124 -0.14 -0.63 -5.12
C ILE A 124 1.26 -1.25 -5.25
N ALA A 125 1.85 -1.17 -6.45
CA ALA A 125 3.19 -1.69 -6.71
C ALA A 125 4.26 -1.02 -5.84
N THR A 126 4.23 0.32 -5.74
CA THR A 126 5.20 1.06 -4.92
C THR A 126 5.12 0.70 -3.44
N ILE A 127 3.91 0.52 -2.88
CA ILE A 127 3.76 0.11 -1.48
C ILE A 127 4.38 -1.29 -1.27
N GLU A 128 4.14 -2.21 -2.20
CA GLU A 128 4.70 -3.56 -2.13
C GLU A 128 6.23 -3.56 -2.20
N GLU A 129 6.82 -2.75 -3.08
CA GLU A 129 8.27 -2.63 -3.18
C GLU A 129 8.89 -2.05 -1.91
N ILE A 130 8.26 -1.03 -1.32
CA ILE A 130 8.71 -0.44 -0.05
C ILE A 130 8.66 -1.50 1.05
N ASP A 131 7.54 -2.21 1.20
CA ASP A 131 7.42 -3.25 2.24
C ASP A 131 8.45 -4.37 2.08
N ARG A 132 8.68 -4.81 0.84
CA ARG A 132 9.72 -5.80 0.55
C ARG A 132 11.12 -5.30 0.91
N ALA A 133 11.39 -4.01 0.74
CA ALA A 133 12.70 -3.41 0.98
C ALA A 133 12.94 -3.05 2.45
N VAL A 134 11.91 -2.58 3.18
CA VAL A 134 12.06 -1.98 4.52
C VAL A 134 11.17 -2.60 5.61
N GLY A 135 10.50 -3.72 5.32
CA GLY A 135 9.71 -4.46 6.32
C GLY A 135 10.59 -5.06 7.41
N ILE A 136 10.84 -4.28 8.47
CA ILE A 136 11.65 -4.69 9.62
C ILE A 136 10.79 -5.03 10.83
N ALA A 137 11.28 -5.98 11.63
CA ALA A 137 10.73 -6.31 12.93
C ALA A 137 11.86 -6.75 13.87
N PRO A 138 11.73 -6.50 15.20
CA PRO A 138 12.67 -7.04 16.16
C PRO A 138 12.72 -8.56 16.10
N ARG A 139 13.91 -9.13 16.25
CA ARG A 139 14.07 -10.58 16.26
C ARG A 139 13.36 -11.17 17.49
N GLY A 140 12.50 -12.15 17.28
CA GLY A 140 11.72 -12.78 18.36
C GLY A 140 10.40 -12.06 18.71
N ALA A 141 10.07 -10.96 18.02
CA ALA A 141 8.78 -10.29 18.17
C ALA A 141 7.59 -11.12 17.66
N PHE A 142 7.84 -12.13 16.82
CA PHE A 142 6.82 -13.02 16.27
C PHE A 142 7.17 -14.49 16.51
N VAL A 143 6.14 -15.32 16.70
CA VAL A 143 6.26 -16.77 16.87
C VAL A 143 5.30 -17.50 15.92
N LYS A 144 5.77 -18.60 15.35
CA LYS A 144 4.94 -19.50 14.55
C LYS A 144 4.28 -20.52 15.48
N THR A 145 2.96 -20.61 15.44
CA THR A 145 2.19 -21.56 16.23
C THR A 145 2.31 -22.98 15.64
N PRO A 146 1.99 -24.04 16.41
CA PRO A 146 1.93 -25.41 15.89
C PRO A 146 0.94 -25.58 14.72
N LEU A 147 -0.07 -24.72 14.64
CA LEU A 147 -1.06 -24.67 13.55
C LEU A 147 -0.54 -23.97 12.29
N GLY A 148 0.68 -23.44 12.33
CA GLY A 148 1.34 -22.82 11.19
C GLY A 148 1.15 -21.32 11.04
N SER A 149 0.21 -20.71 11.79
CA SER A 149 -0.02 -19.25 11.78
C SER A 149 1.05 -18.50 12.56
N VAL A 150 1.32 -17.25 12.18
CA VAL A 150 2.28 -16.38 12.86
C VAL A 150 1.55 -15.39 13.75
N GLN A 151 1.98 -15.27 15.00
CA GLN A 151 1.39 -14.35 15.99
C GLN A 151 2.47 -13.51 16.66
N GLU A 152 2.07 -12.38 17.25
CA GLU A 152 2.95 -11.56 18.09
C GLU A 152 3.36 -12.35 19.34
N ASN A 153 4.66 -12.30 19.68
CA ASN A 153 5.18 -12.95 20.87
C ASN A 153 4.89 -12.09 22.10
N ARG A 154 3.94 -12.54 22.93
CA ARG A 154 3.54 -11.84 24.17
C ARG A 154 4.64 -11.79 25.25
N HIS A 155 5.66 -12.64 25.13
CA HIS A 155 6.82 -12.68 26.05
C HIS A 155 8.04 -11.95 25.47
N PHE A 156 7.84 -11.11 24.45
CA PHE A 156 8.91 -10.32 23.88
C PHE A 156 9.26 -9.15 24.81
N GLU A 157 10.49 -9.15 25.34
CA GLU A 157 10.97 -8.13 26.29
C GLU A 157 11.90 -7.07 25.66
N GLY A 158 12.31 -7.25 24.39
CA GLY A 158 13.21 -6.34 23.68
C GLY A 158 14.31 -7.05 22.90
#